data_AF-A0A7S1ZN96-F1
#
_entry.id   AF-A0A7S1ZN96-F1
#
_cell.length_a   1.000
_cell.length_b   1.000
_cell.length_c   1.000
_cell.angle_alpha   90.00
_cell.angle_beta   90.00
_cell.angle_gamma   90.00
#
_symmetry.space_group_name_H-M   'P 1'
#
loop_
_entity.id
_entity.type
_entity.pdbx_description
1 polymer ?
#
loop_
_entity_poly.entity_id
_entity_poly.type
_entity_poly.pdbx_seq_one_letter_code
_entity_poly.pdbx_strand_id
1 'polypeptide(L)'
;AICLIKKKPKSNKITIYAANVGDARAVLSSTSSASVGGKSSSSSIGAVRLTHDHRADDPEEISRIESTGGFVLRNRVLGILAVARSLGDHGMKEYVIGKPHLSTTEVILPTTTVTIDDGVMDTEHNTENICMLNKQFIIIACDGLWDVIMDQEAVD
;
A
#
# COMPACT_ATOMS: atom_id res chain seq x y z
N ALA A 1 8.45 -9.91 -0.84
CA ALA A 1 7.27 -10.77 -0.60
C ALA A 1 6.30 -10.03 0.31
N ILE A 2 5.05 -9.90 -0.12
CA ILE A 2 3.99 -9.18 0.61
C ILE A 2 2.85 -10.16 0.90
N CYS A 3 2.34 -10.15 2.12
CA CYS A 3 1.08 -10.78 2.50
C CYS A 3 0.10 -9.69 2.97
N LEU A 4 -1.11 -9.70 2.41
CA LEU A 4 -2.20 -8.82 2.84
C LEU A 4 -3.35 -9.65 3.38
N ILE A 5 -3.88 -9.25 4.53
CA ILE A 5 -5.08 -9.85 5.13
C ILE A 5 -6.13 -8.76 5.29
N LYS A 6 -7.26 -8.93 4.61
CA LYS A 6 -8.45 -8.11 4.81
C LYS A 6 -9.32 -8.74 5.89
N LYS A 7 -9.55 -8.01 6.97
CA LYS A 7 -10.53 -8.40 7.99
C LYS A 7 -11.92 -7.90 7.60
N LYS A 8 -12.93 -8.75 7.83
CA LYS A 8 -14.34 -8.40 7.59
C LYS A 8 -14.69 -7.07 8.26
N PRO A 9 -15.57 -6.28 7.63
CA PRO A 9 -15.92 -4.98 8.16
C PRO A 9 -16.58 -5.10 9.53
N LYS A 10 -16.22 -4.18 10.44
CA LYS A 10 -17.00 -3.85 11.63
C LYS A 10 -17.64 -2.50 11.37
N SER A 11 -18.95 -2.47 11.10
CA SER A 11 -19.63 -1.29 10.54
C SER A 11 -19.12 -0.94 9.12
N ASN A 12 -18.96 0.34 8.78
CA ASN A 12 -18.41 0.82 7.51
C ASN A 12 -16.86 0.84 7.46
N LYS A 13 -16.18 0.11 8.36
CA LYS A 13 -14.70 0.08 8.42
C LYS A 13 -14.17 -1.31 8.12
N ILE A 14 -13.18 -1.40 7.24
CA ILE A 14 -12.35 -2.60 7.06
C ILE A 14 -10.97 -2.37 7.65
N THR A 15 -10.31 -3.45 8.07
CA THR A 15 -8.91 -3.41 8.51
C THR A 15 -8.06 -4.23 7.56
N ILE A 16 -6.97 -3.64 7.09
CA ILE A 16 -5.96 -4.29 6.25
C ILE A 16 -4.71 -4.49 7.11
N TYR A 17 -4.29 -5.75 7.25
CA TYR A 17 -2.99 -6.09 7.81
C TYR A 17 -2.04 -6.36 6.66
N ALA A 18 -0.83 -5.78 6.70
CA ALA A 18 0.21 -6.08 5.74
C ALA A 18 1.45 -6.63 6.45
N ALA A 19 2.09 -7.61 5.82
CA ALA A 19 3.38 -8.15 6.21
C ALA A 19 4.31 -8.08 5.00
N ASN A 20 5.41 -7.32 5.10
CA ASN A 20 6.38 -7.17 4.01
C ASN A 20 7.77 -7.68 4.41
N VAL A 21 8.43 -8.37 3.48
CA VAL A 21 9.84 -8.77 3.52
C VAL A 21 10.45 -8.46 2.16
N GLY A 22 11.46 -7.58 2.11
CA GLY A 22 12.07 -7.09 0.88
C GLY A 22 11.59 -5.70 0.49
N ASP A 23 11.78 -5.34 -0.77
CA ASP A 23 11.62 -3.99 -1.35
C ASP A 23 10.45 -3.87 -2.33
N ALA A 24 9.62 -4.91 -2.45
CA ALA A 24 8.28 -4.77 -3.01
C ALA A 24 7.43 -3.88 -2.10
N ARG A 25 6.47 -3.16 -2.70
CA ARG A 25 5.59 -2.21 -2.00
C ARG A 25 4.12 -2.44 -2.35
N ALA A 26 3.25 -2.20 -1.37
CA ALA A 26 1.80 -2.11 -1.54
C ALA A 26 1.28 -0.71 -1.20
N VAL A 27 0.44 -0.15 -2.07
CA VAL A 27 -0.16 1.18 -1.94
C VAL A 27 -1.67 1.07 -2.15
N LEU A 28 -2.46 1.62 -1.23
CA LEU A 28 -3.92 1.72 -1.31
C LEU A 28 -4.31 3.06 -1.93
N SER A 29 -5.20 3.05 -2.92
CA SER A 29 -5.91 4.26 -3.35
C SER A 29 -7.02 4.58 -2.35
N SER A 30 -7.01 5.81 -1.86
CA SER A 30 -8.00 6.38 -0.95
C SER A 30 -8.79 7.43 -1.69
N THR A 31 -10.11 7.30 -1.72
CA THR A 31 -10.98 8.36 -2.25
C THR A 31 -11.43 9.25 -1.10
N SER A 32 -11.09 10.53 -1.13
CA SER A 32 -11.74 11.52 -0.26
C SER A 32 -12.98 12.06 -0.98
N SER A 33 -14.17 11.62 -0.60
CA SER A 33 -15.42 12.25 -1.04
C SER A 33 -15.58 13.61 -0.36
N ALA A 34 -14.86 14.62 -0.83
CA ALA A 34 -15.07 16.00 -0.42
C ALA A 34 -16.22 16.61 -1.25
N SER A 35 -17.46 16.21 -0.98
CA SER A 35 -18.64 16.94 -1.45
C SER A 35 -19.13 17.88 -0.34
N VAL A 36 -18.46 19.02 -0.18
CA VAL A 36 -19.01 20.17 0.54
C VAL A 36 -19.02 21.36 -0.40
N GLY A 37 -20.19 21.62 -1.00
CA GLY A 37 -20.50 22.88 -1.68
C GLY A 37 -20.23 22.93 -3.19
N GLY A 38 -21.11 22.31 -3.98
CA GLY A 38 -21.66 22.88 -5.22
C GLY A 38 -20.71 23.41 -6.31
N LYS A 39 -19.44 23.00 -6.36
CA LYS A 39 -18.51 23.30 -7.45
C LYS A 39 -17.81 22.00 -7.83
N SER A 40 -17.76 21.71 -9.12
CA SER A 40 -17.07 20.56 -9.71
C SER A 40 -15.64 20.46 -9.15
N SER A 41 -15.46 19.63 -8.13
CA SER A 41 -14.17 19.34 -7.52
C SER A 41 -13.67 18.05 -8.15
N SER A 42 -12.55 18.13 -8.88
CA SER A 42 -11.80 16.96 -9.30
C SER A 42 -11.67 16.00 -8.11
N SER A 43 -12.26 14.82 -8.23
CA SER A 43 -12.14 13.74 -7.27
C SER A 43 -10.68 13.31 -7.24
N SER A 44 -9.90 13.86 -6.30
CA SER A 44 -8.51 13.47 -6.10
C SER A 44 -8.50 12.14 -5.34
N ILE A 45 -7.85 11.15 -5.95
CA ILE A 45 -7.43 9.94 -5.25
C ILE A 45 -6.19 10.31 -4.42
N GLY A 46 -6.06 9.77 -3.23
CA GLY A 46 -4.86 9.86 -2.40
C GLY A 46 -4.18 8.51 -2.29
N ALA A 47 -2.84 8.49 -2.23
CA ALA A 47 -2.07 7.28 -1.96
C ALA A 47 -1.87 7.06 -0.45
N VAL A 48 -2.16 5.84 0.01
CA VAL A 48 -1.85 5.38 1.37
C VAL A 48 -0.91 4.18 1.28
N ARG A 49 0.37 4.37 1.61
CA ARG A 49 1.35 3.28 1.63
C ARG A 49 1.02 2.28 2.74
N LEU A 50 0.89 1.01 2.38
CA LEU A 50 0.55 -0.08 3.31
C LEU A 50 1.78 -0.81 3.85
N THR A 51 2.93 -0.73 3.18
CA THR A 51 4.13 -1.51 3.53
C THR A 51 5.36 -0.64 3.68
N HIS A 52 6.33 -1.11 4.47
CA HIS A 52 7.67 -0.52 4.55
C HIS A 52 8.64 -1.30 3.66
N ASP A 53 9.46 -0.60 2.87
CA ASP A 53 10.42 -1.21 1.96
C ASP A 53 11.73 -1.50 2.71
N HIS A 54 12.24 -2.72 2.63
CA HIS A 54 13.45 -3.13 3.33
C HIS A 54 14.65 -3.12 2.39
N ARG A 55 15.08 -1.92 2.01
CA ARG A 55 16.27 -1.71 1.16
C ARG A 55 17.51 -1.54 2.04
N ALA A 56 18.68 -1.80 1.47
CA ALA A 56 19.95 -1.63 2.18
C ALA A 56 20.37 -0.15 2.33
N ASP A 57 19.57 0.81 1.86
CA ASP A 57 19.72 2.24 2.14
C ASP A 57 18.71 2.76 3.20
N ASP A 58 17.86 1.89 3.75
CA ASP A 58 16.94 2.24 4.84
C ASP A 58 17.73 2.44 6.16
N PRO A 59 17.67 3.62 6.80
CA PRO A 59 18.42 3.90 8.02
C PRO A 59 18.14 2.94 9.17
N GLU A 60 16.91 2.46 9.32
CA GLU A 60 16.55 1.49 10.36
C GLU A 60 17.21 0.15 10.11
N GLU A 61 17.23 -0.30 8.86
CA GLU A 61 17.86 -1.56 8.48
C GLU A 61 19.38 -1.48 8.51
N ILE A 62 19.98 -0.37 8.09
CA ILE A 62 21.43 -0.12 8.24
C ILE A 62 21.81 -0.26 9.71
N SER A 63 21.13 0.47 10.59
CA SER A 63 21.38 0.44 12.03
C SER A 63 21.26 -0.99 12.60
N ARG A 64 20.23 -1.73 12.16
CA ARG A 64 20.02 -3.13 12.56
C ARG A 64 21.18 -4.03 12.11
N ILE A 65 21.60 -3.92 10.85
CA ILE A 65 22.68 -4.74 10.27
C ILE A 65 24.01 -4.46 10.98
N GLU A 66 24.33 -3.18 11.23
CA GLU A 66 25.56 -2.79 11.93
C GLU A 66 25.56 -3.27 13.38
N SER A 67 24.41 -3.24 14.05
CA SER A 67 24.28 -3.75 15.42
C SER A 67 24.53 -5.26 15.55
N THR A 68 24.42 -6.01 14.46
CA THR A 68 24.74 -7.46 14.41
C THR A 68 26.14 -7.74 13.87
N GLY A 69 27.00 -6.72 13.72
CA GLY A 69 28.37 -6.86 13.22
C GLY A 69 28.49 -6.89 11.70
N GLY A 70 27.39 -6.68 10.98
CA GLY A 70 27.40 -6.50 9.53
C GLY A 70 27.75 -5.08 9.12
N PHE A 71 27.76 -4.83 7.81
CA PHE A 71 27.91 -3.49 7.26
C PHE A 71 27.15 -3.36 5.95
N VAL A 72 26.87 -2.12 5.54
CA VAL A 72 26.32 -1.79 4.23
C VAL A 72 27.38 -1.09 3.41
N LEU A 73 27.59 -1.55 2.18
CA LEU A 73 28.52 -0.96 1.22
C LEU A 73 27.81 -0.72 -0.10
N ARG A 74 27.76 0.53 -0.57
CA ARG A 74 27.08 0.94 -1.81
C ARG A 74 25.63 0.45 -1.88
N ASN A 75 24.88 0.70 -0.81
CA ASN A 75 23.48 0.28 -0.63
C ASN A 75 23.30 -1.23 -0.84
N ARG A 76 24.27 -2.03 -0.36
CA ARG A 76 24.21 -3.49 -0.34
C ARG A 76 24.72 -4.04 0.98
N VAL A 77 23.98 -4.96 1.57
CA VAL A 77 24.36 -5.70 2.78
C VAL A 77 25.60 -6.54 2.49
N LEU A 78 26.67 -6.32 3.24
CA LEU A 78 28.01 -6.86 3.02
C LEU A 78 28.57 -6.61 1.59
N GLY A 79 28.04 -5.62 0.88
CA GLY A 79 28.36 -5.36 -0.53
C GLY A 79 27.70 -6.32 -1.53
N ILE A 80 26.81 -7.23 -1.08
CA ILE A 80 26.23 -8.31 -1.91
C ILE A 80 24.77 -8.01 -2.27
N LEU A 81 23.87 -7.97 -1.27
CA LEU A 81 22.41 -7.89 -1.49
C LEU A 81 21.87 -6.47 -1.31
N ALA A 82 21.05 -6.00 -2.25
CA ALA A 82 20.44 -4.67 -2.18
C ALA A 82 19.22 -4.61 -1.22
N VAL A 83 18.71 -5.76 -0.80
CA VAL A 83 17.62 -5.88 0.18
C VAL A 83 18.17 -6.23 1.56
N ALA A 84 17.58 -5.64 2.59
CA ALA A 84 17.94 -5.88 3.98
C ALA A 84 17.14 -7.03 4.63
N ARG A 85 16.00 -7.39 4.02
CA ARG A 85 15.18 -8.53 4.46
C ARG A 85 14.76 -9.36 3.26
N SER A 86 14.83 -10.68 3.39
CA SER A 86 14.44 -11.61 2.33
C SER A 86 13.94 -12.94 2.91
N LEU A 87 13.12 -13.65 2.13
CA LEU A 87 12.94 -15.08 2.34
C LEU A 87 14.03 -15.79 1.53
N GLY A 88 14.64 -16.85 2.08
CA GLY A 88 15.83 -17.47 1.47
C GLY A 88 17.14 -16.84 1.98
N ASP A 89 18.18 -16.79 1.17
CA ASP A 89 19.51 -16.25 1.53
C ASP A 89 20.08 -16.79 2.85
N HIS A 90 20.01 -18.12 3.00
CA HIS A 90 20.41 -18.83 4.23
C HIS A 90 21.82 -18.45 4.71
N GLY A 91 22.78 -18.27 3.78
CA GLY A 91 24.15 -17.88 4.09
C GLY A 91 24.32 -16.45 4.61
N MET A 92 23.27 -15.63 4.59
CA MET A 92 23.30 -14.23 5.04
C MET A 92 22.28 -13.94 6.14
N LYS A 93 21.66 -14.96 6.77
CA LYS A 93 20.55 -14.77 7.73
C LYS A 93 20.88 -13.99 9.00
N GLU A 94 22.16 -13.86 9.32
CA GLU A 94 22.61 -12.98 10.41
C GLU A 94 22.33 -11.49 10.10
N TYR A 95 22.36 -11.10 8.82
CA TYR A 95 22.22 -9.71 8.38
C TYR A 95 20.94 -9.49 7.57
N VAL A 96 20.56 -10.44 6.72
CA VAL A 96 19.38 -10.40 5.84
C VAL A 96 18.26 -11.28 6.40
N ILE A 97 17.50 -10.72 7.32
CA ILE A 97 16.51 -11.48 8.10
C ILE A 97 15.23 -11.77 7.29
N GLY A 98 14.56 -12.86 7.63
CA GLY A 98 13.23 -13.19 7.07
C GLY A 98 12.05 -12.64 7.87
N LYS A 99 12.29 -11.73 8.82
CA LYS A 99 11.24 -11.20 9.71
C LYS A 99 10.44 -10.10 9.00
N PRO A 100 9.12 -10.28 8.79
CA PRO A 100 8.32 -9.25 8.15
C PRO A 100 8.18 -8.00 9.01
N HIS A 101 8.12 -6.83 8.39
CA HIS A 101 7.50 -5.66 9.00
C HIS A 101 5.98 -5.80 8.89
N LEU A 102 5.29 -5.60 10.02
CA LEU A 102 3.84 -5.73 10.12
C LEU A 102 3.22 -4.34 10.26
N SER A 103 2.22 -4.03 9.44
CA SER A 103 1.45 -2.79 9.53
C SER A 103 -0.05 -3.10 9.58
N THR A 104 -0.82 -2.14 10.11
CA THR A 104 -2.29 -2.21 10.17
C THR A 104 -2.86 -0.88 9.70
N THR A 105 -3.75 -0.94 8.72
CA THR A 105 -4.43 0.25 8.16
C THR A 105 -5.94 0.07 8.28
N GLU A 106 -6.61 1.05 8.88
CA GLU A 106 -8.07 1.13 8.87
C GLU A 106 -8.54 1.90 7.63
N VAL A 107 -9.50 1.34 6.92
CA VAL A 107 -10.08 1.96 5.72
C VAL A 107 -11.58 2.11 5.94
N ILE A 108 -12.06 3.34 5.76
CA ILE A 108 -13.49 3.64 5.80
C ILE A 108 -14.05 3.37 4.41
N LEU A 109 -15.05 2.49 4.34
CA LEU A 109 -15.79 2.23 3.12
C LEU A 109 -16.78 3.38 2.88
N PRO A 110 -16.82 3.92 1.65
CA PRO A 110 -17.83 4.91 1.30
C PRO A 110 -19.23 4.31 1.50
N THR A 111 -20.09 5.05 2.18
CA THR A 111 -21.50 4.66 2.36
C THR A 111 -22.27 5.17 1.16
N THR A 112 -22.67 4.27 0.26
CA THR A 112 -23.51 4.65 -0.88
C THR A 112 -24.93 4.91 -0.38
N THR A 113 -25.25 6.15 -0.03
CA THR A 113 -26.65 6.59 0.05
C THR A 113 -27.09 6.94 -1.36
N VAL A 114 -27.76 6.00 -2.04
CA VAL A 114 -28.48 6.31 -3.28
C VAL A 114 -29.72 7.12 -2.86
N THR A 115 -29.68 8.43 -3.03
CA THR A 115 -30.93 9.22 -3.06
C THR A 115 -31.57 8.95 -4.41
N ILE A 116 -32.61 8.12 -4.43
CA ILE A 116 -33.47 7.99 -5.60
C ILE A 116 -34.23 9.32 -5.68
N ASP A 117 -33.86 10.16 -6.66
CA ASP A 117 -34.73 11.25 -7.09
C ASP A 117 -35.89 10.61 -7.87
N ASP A 118 -37.13 10.92 -7.51
CA ASP A 118 -38.36 10.25 -7.97
C ASP A 118 -38.70 10.58 -9.45
N GLY A 119 -37.78 10.35 -10.37
CA GLY A 119 -38.00 10.62 -11.78
C GLY A 119 -36.96 10.02 -12.72
N VAL A 120 -37.40 9.03 -13.50
CA VAL A 120 -36.74 8.36 -14.64
C VAL A 120 -35.87 7.15 -14.27
N MET A 121 -36.43 5.99 -14.61
CA MET A 121 -35.94 4.65 -14.32
C MET A 121 -35.12 4.13 -15.50
N ASP A 122 -33.82 4.40 -15.52
CA ASP A 122 -32.81 3.64 -16.28
C ASP A 122 -31.83 3.02 -15.26
N THR A 123 -32.29 1.94 -14.61
CA THR A 123 -31.77 1.48 -13.30
C THR A 123 -30.49 0.64 -13.34
N GLU A 124 -30.07 0.10 -14.49
CA GLU A 124 -28.91 -0.80 -14.53
C GLU A 124 -27.60 -0.08 -14.88
N HIS A 125 -27.60 0.79 -15.89
CA HIS A 125 -26.38 1.46 -16.34
C HIS A 125 -25.89 2.57 -15.40
N ASN A 126 -26.79 3.22 -14.65
CA ASN A 126 -26.39 4.33 -13.77
C ASN A 126 -25.78 3.84 -12.44
N THR A 127 -26.22 2.67 -11.97
CA THR A 127 -25.76 2.07 -10.71
C THR A 127 -24.33 1.54 -10.83
N GLU A 128 -23.95 0.98 -11.98
CA GLU A 128 -22.57 0.55 -12.24
C GLU A 128 -21.60 1.74 -12.30
N ASN A 129 -21.98 2.85 -12.94
CA ASN A 129 -21.15 4.06 -13.04
C ASN A 129 -20.91 4.71 -11.65
N ILE A 130 -21.93 4.79 -10.80
CA ILE A 130 -21.80 5.29 -9.41
C ILE A 130 -20.94 4.32 -8.56
N CYS A 131 -21.05 3.01 -8.80
CA CYS A 131 -20.26 2.00 -8.11
C CYS A 131 -18.79 1.97 -8.56
N MET A 132 -18.47 2.37 -9.80
CA MET A 132 -17.10 2.52 -10.32
C MET A 132 -16.38 3.74 -9.74
N LEU A 133 -17.08 4.85 -9.52
CA LEU A 133 -16.53 6.13 -8.99
C LEU A 133 -16.00 6.05 -7.55
N ASN A 134 -16.30 4.98 -6.81
CA ASN A 134 -15.92 4.82 -5.40
C ASN A 134 -15.02 3.59 -5.14
N LYS A 135 -14.41 3.00 -6.18
CA LYS A 135 -13.58 1.81 -6.00
C LYS A 135 -12.18 2.17 -5.51
N GLN A 136 -11.95 1.93 -4.22
CA GLN A 136 -10.60 1.82 -3.65
C GLN A 136 -9.94 0.53 -4.17
N PHE A 137 -8.66 0.61 -4.52
CA PHE A 137 -7.86 -0.51 -5.02
C PHE A 137 -6.48 -0.50 -4.36
N ILE A 138 -5.78 -1.64 -4.41
CA ILE A 138 -4.42 -1.76 -3.89
C ILE A 138 -3.51 -2.14 -5.05
N ILE A 139 -2.45 -1.37 -5.26
CA ILE A 139 -1.35 -1.72 -6.15
C ILE A 139 -0.32 -2.49 -5.33
N ILE A 140 0.08 -3.66 -5.81
CA ILE A 140 1.20 -4.42 -5.26
C ILE A 140 2.18 -4.66 -6.41
N ALA A 141 3.40 -4.15 -6.28
CA ALA A 141 4.41 -4.30 -7.32
C ALA A 141 5.81 -4.40 -6.72
N CYS A 142 6.75 -4.90 -7.52
CA CYS A 142 8.17 -4.88 -7.20
C CYS A 142 8.80 -3.50 -7.44
N ASP A 143 10.05 -3.37 -7.00
CA ASP A 143 10.92 -2.19 -7.17
C ASP A 143 10.96 -1.65 -8.60
N GLY A 144 10.89 -2.49 -9.63
CA GLY A 144 10.89 -2.04 -11.03
C GLY A 144 9.79 -1.02 -11.38
N LEU A 145 8.64 -1.03 -10.68
CA LEU A 145 7.64 0.04 -10.77
C LEU A 145 8.03 1.22 -9.87
N TRP A 146 8.29 0.91 -8.60
CA TRP A 146 8.43 1.92 -7.54
C TRP A 146 9.72 2.74 -7.57
N ASP A 147 10.69 2.32 -8.39
CA ASP A 147 11.91 3.06 -8.68
C ASP A 147 11.69 4.19 -9.69
N VAL A 148 10.58 4.17 -10.44
CA VAL A 148 10.28 5.15 -11.50
C VAL A 148 8.99 5.93 -11.29
N ILE A 149 8.13 5.51 -10.37
CA ILE A 149 6.85 6.17 -10.09
C ILE A 149 6.68 6.42 -8.58
N MET A 150 6.14 7.60 -8.25
CA MET A 150 5.76 7.92 -6.87
C MET A 150 4.43 7.27 -6.50
N ASP A 151 4.20 7.01 -5.21
CA ASP A 151 2.97 6.36 -4.75
C ASP A 151 1.70 7.08 -5.22
N GLN A 152 1.70 8.43 -5.19
CA GLN A 152 0.58 9.26 -5.62
C GLN A 152 0.34 9.17 -7.13
N GLU A 153 1.41 9.28 -7.91
CA GLU A 153 1.34 9.18 -9.37
C GLU A 153 0.86 7.79 -9.82
N ALA A 154 1.12 6.74 -9.04
CA ALA A 154 0.66 5.39 -9.35
C ALA A 154 -0.85 5.20 -9.14
N VAL A 155 -1.49 6.01 -8.28
CA VAL A 155 -2.92 5.87 -7.96
C VAL A 155 -3.82 6.92 -8.63
N ASP A 156 -3.23 7.98 -9.19
CA ASP A 156 -3.90 8.99 -10.02
C ASP A 156 -4.34 8.41 -11.38
#